data_AF-A0A356WAP5-F1
#
_entry.id   AF-A0A356WAP5-F1
#
_cell.length_a   1.000
_cell.length_b   1.000
_cell.length_c   1.000
_cell.angle_alpha   90.00
_cell.angle_beta   90.00
_cell.angle_gamma   90.00
#
_symmetry.space_group_name_H-M   'P 1'
#
loop_
_entity.id
_entity.type
_entity.pdbx_description
1 polymer ?
#
loop_
_entity_poly.entity_id
_entity_poly.type
_entity_poly.pdbx_seq_one_letter_code
_entity_poly.pdbx_strand_id
1 'polypeptide(L)'
;IGMSWMIVTVIGAVFVGAVGVAYVNQHDLGGQLTDAEAIFILLSQIIFHPLVAGFLLAAILAAIMSTISSQLLVSSSSITEDVYKTFFKREASQSELVLIGRIATVAVCLVAIGLAFNPNSNILDLVSNAWAGFGSAFGPIILLSLFWRGLTRDGALAGMIVGAVTVLVWLYVPLLPSENGPVPLESLVYAMIPGFFLSGLSAWLVSTIGRSVEPKVADGFDVMSDTMTQES
;
A
#
# COMPACT_ATOMS: atom_id res chain seq x y z
N ILE A 1 17.47 -8.23 11.18
CA ILE A 1 17.46 -9.23 10.06
C ILE A 1 16.63 -8.72 8.88
N GLY A 2 15.33 -8.42 9.05
CA GLY A 2 14.48 -7.92 7.95
C GLY A 2 15.00 -6.65 7.25
N MET A 3 15.35 -5.61 8.02
CA MET A 3 15.90 -4.36 7.46
C MET A 3 17.23 -4.57 6.71
N SER A 4 18.13 -5.40 7.25
CA SER A 4 19.40 -5.71 6.61
C SER A 4 19.21 -6.44 5.28
N TRP A 5 18.29 -7.39 5.22
CA TRP A 5 17.97 -8.12 4.00
C TRP A 5 17.32 -7.22 2.95
N MET A 6 16.38 -6.35 3.35
CA MET A 6 15.74 -5.39 2.46
C MET A 6 16.75 -4.46 1.78
N ILE A 7 17.73 -3.95 2.52
CA ILE A 7 18.79 -3.11 1.95
C ILE A 7 19.56 -3.87 0.87
N VAL A 8 19.93 -5.12 1.14
CA VAL A 8 20.65 -5.97 0.18
C VAL A 8 19.82 -6.22 -1.07
N THR A 9 18.54 -6.54 -0.94
CA THR A 9 17.67 -6.81 -2.10
C THR A 9 17.40 -5.56 -2.94
N VAL A 10 17.20 -4.40 -2.30
CA VAL A 10 17.01 -3.11 -3.01
C VAL A 10 18.26 -2.74 -3.79
N ILE A 11 19.44 -2.83 -3.17
CA ILE A 11 20.71 -2.57 -3.84
C ILE A 11 20.85 -3.50 -5.06
N GLY A 12 20.59 -4.80 -4.89
CA GLY A 12 20.62 -5.77 -5.98
C GLY A 12 19.66 -5.42 -7.12
N ALA A 13 18.42 -5.05 -6.81
CA ALA A 13 17.43 -4.65 -7.80
C ALA A 13 17.85 -3.40 -8.59
N VAL A 14 18.42 -2.38 -7.91
CA VAL A 14 18.96 -1.18 -8.55
C VAL A 14 20.10 -1.52 -9.50
N PHE A 15 21.03 -2.39 -9.09
CA PHE A 15 22.13 -2.84 -9.95
C PHE A 15 21.63 -3.59 -11.18
N VAL A 16 20.66 -4.51 -11.01
CA VAL A 16 20.03 -5.22 -12.14
C VAL A 16 19.38 -4.23 -13.11
N GLY A 17 18.63 -3.25 -12.61
CA GLY A 17 18.01 -2.22 -13.44
C GLY A 17 19.06 -1.39 -14.20
N ALA A 18 20.09 -0.90 -13.51
CA ALA A 18 21.14 -0.09 -14.12
C ALA A 18 21.94 -0.84 -15.19
N VAL A 19 22.38 -2.07 -14.88
CA VAL A 19 23.11 -2.93 -15.84
C VAL A 19 22.19 -3.33 -16.99
N GLY A 20 20.93 -3.65 -16.71
CA GLY A 20 19.95 -4.02 -17.73
C GLY A 20 19.71 -2.91 -18.74
N VAL A 21 19.51 -1.68 -18.27
CA VAL A 21 19.31 -0.52 -19.15
C VAL A 21 20.56 -0.28 -20.00
N ALA A 22 21.75 -0.38 -19.42
CA ALA A 22 23.00 -0.25 -20.18
C ALA A 22 23.13 -1.34 -21.26
N TYR A 23 22.81 -2.58 -20.92
CA TYR A 23 22.90 -3.73 -21.84
C TYR A 23 21.92 -3.61 -23.01
N VAL A 24 20.66 -3.25 -22.71
CA VAL A 24 19.59 -3.06 -23.70
C VAL A 24 19.95 -1.96 -24.69
N ASN A 25 20.49 -0.84 -24.21
CA ASN A 25 20.93 0.27 -25.05
C ASN A 25 22.14 -0.09 -25.92
N GLN A 26 23.10 -0.86 -25.40
CA GLN A 26 24.29 -1.25 -26.14
C GLN A 26 23.99 -2.22 -27.29
N HIS A 27 22.99 -3.09 -27.13
CA HIS A 27 22.65 -4.15 -28.09
C HIS A 27 21.39 -3.84 -28.92
N ASP A 28 20.89 -2.60 -28.86
CA ASP A 28 19.67 -2.14 -29.56
C ASP A 28 18.44 -3.03 -29.31
N LEU A 29 18.29 -3.50 -28.07
CA LEU A 29 17.19 -4.38 -27.64
C LEU A 29 15.97 -3.58 -27.16
N GLY A 30 15.93 -2.27 -27.40
CA GLY A 30 14.87 -1.38 -26.89
C GLY A 30 13.47 -1.80 -27.36
N GLY A 31 13.35 -2.37 -28.55
CA GLY A 31 12.07 -2.91 -29.04
C GLY A 31 11.60 -4.20 -28.35
N GLN A 32 12.46 -4.88 -27.61
CA GLN A 32 12.11 -6.10 -26.86
C GLN A 32 11.71 -5.81 -25.41
N LEU A 33 12.16 -4.68 -24.84
CA LEU A 33 11.77 -4.24 -23.51
C LEU A 33 10.53 -3.35 -23.60
N THR A 34 9.36 -3.98 -23.62
CA THR A 34 8.06 -3.28 -23.61
C THR A 34 7.66 -2.78 -22.23
N ASP A 35 8.18 -3.40 -21.16
CA ASP A 35 7.92 -3.07 -19.77
C ASP A 35 9.25 -3.04 -19.00
N ALA A 36 9.51 -1.93 -18.30
CA ALA A 36 10.71 -1.76 -17.48
C ALA A 36 10.78 -2.75 -16.31
N GLU A 37 9.63 -3.21 -15.80
CA GLU A 37 9.54 -4.18 -14.71
C GLU A 37 9.96 -5.59 -15.17
N ALA A 38 9.93 -5.86 -16.49
CA ALA A 38 10.36 -7.13 -17.08
C ALA A 38 11.87 -7.23 -17.34
N ILE A 39 12.66 -6.22 -16.99
CA ILE A 39 14.09 -6.15 -17.32
C ILE A 39 14.89 -7.33 -16.75
N PHE A 40 14.58 -7.77 -15.53
CA PHE A 40 15.22 -8.94 -14.94
C PHE A 40 14.92 -10.21 -15.73
N ILE A 41 13.65 -10.39 -16.15
CA ILE A 41 13.22 -11.56 -16.93
C ILE A 41 13.98 -11.59 -18.26
N LEU A 42 14.02 -10.46 -18.96
CA LEU A 42 14.74 -10.32 -20.23
C LEU A 42 16.23 -10.66 -20.09
N LEU A 43 16.93 -10.03 -19.13
CA LEU A 43 18.35 -10.30 -18.91
C LEU A 43 18.61 -11.75 -18.50
N SER A 44 17.72 -12.34 -17.70
CA SER A 44 17.89 -13.73 -17.27
C SER A 44 17.90 -14.71 -18.45
N GLN A 45 17.09 -14.43 -19.48
CA GLN A 45 16.99 -15.25 -20.68
C GLN A 45 18.15 -15.04 -21.66
N ILE A 46 18.74 -13.84 -21.67
CA ILE A 46 19.84 -13.50 -22.58
C ILE A 46 21.20 -13.94 -22.01
N ILE A 47 21.42 -13.71 -20.71
CA ILE A 47 22.74 -13.90 -20.09
C ILE A 47 22.96 -15.35 -19.66
N PHE A 48 21.92 -16.04 -19.19
CA PHE A 48 22.06 -17.39 -18.64
C PHE A 48 21.70 -18.48 -19.65
N HIS A 49 22.25 -19.67 -19.41
CA HIS A 49 21.84 -20.88 -20.12
C HIS A 49 20.32 -21.13 -19.92
N PRO A 50 19.57 -21.63 -20.93
CA PRO A 50 18.12 -21.81 -20.85
C PRO A 50 17.60 -22.58 -19.63
N LEU A 51 18.38 -23.56 -19.15
CA LEU A 51 18.05 -24.31 -17.92
C LEU A 51 18.08 -23.43 -16.66
N VAL A 52 19.07 -22.52 -16.56
CA VAL A 52 19.19 -21.60 -15.43
C VAL A 52 18.14 -20.51 -15.53
N ALA A 53 17.91 -19.96 -16.74
CA ALA A 53 16.83 -19.00 -16.97
C ALA A 53 15.47 -19.59 -16.57
N GLY A 54 15.15 -20.81 -17.02
CA GLY A 54 13.91 -21.50 -16.64
C GLY A 54 13.78 -21.70 -15.12
N PHE A 55 14.87 -22.05 -14.44
CA PHE A 55 14.89 -22.15 -12.98
C PHE A 55 14.63 -20.80 -12.29
N LEU A 56 15.23 -19.71 -12.77
CA LEU A 56 15.01 -18.35 -12.22
C LEU A 56 13.56 -17.90 -12.40
N LEU A 57 12.98 -18.13 -13.57
CA LEU A 57 11.58 -17.82 -13.84
C LEU A 57 10.64 -18.62 -12.92
N ALA A 58 10.92 -19.92 -12.72
CA ALA A 58 10.17 -20.74 -11.79
C ALA A 58 10.30 -20.24 -10.34
N ALA A 59 11.49 -19.79 -9.93
CA ALA A 59 11.72 -19.24 -8.61
C ALA A 59 10.93 -17.93 -8.37
N ILE A 60 10.85 -17.05 -9.37
CA ILE A 60 10.03 -15.84 -9.30
C ILE A 60 8.55 -16.20 -9.15
N LEU A 61 8.04 -17.10 -9.99
CA LEU A 61 6.65 -17.55 -9.89
C LEU A 61 6.34 -18.17 -8.52
N ALA A 62 7.26 -18.98 -7.99
CA ALA A 62 7.12 -19.55 -6.65
C ALA A 62 7.06 -18.47 -5.56
N ALA A 63 7.92 -17.45 -5.63
CA ALA A 63 7.95 -16.34 -4.68
C ALA A 63 6.66 -15.48 -4.75
N ILE A 64 6.16 -15.22 -5.96
CA ILE A 64 4.89 -14.51 -6.18
C ILE A 64 3.74 -15.32 -5.61
N MET A 65 3.66 -16.63 -5.87
CA MET A 65 2.61 -17.51 -5.35
C MET A 65 2.62 -17.57 -3.82
N SER A 66 3.80 -17.60 -3.20
CA SER A 66 3.95 -17.54 -1.74
C SER A 66 3.39 -16.23 -1.17
N THR A 67 3.64 -15.11 -1.84
CA THR A 67 3.17 -13.78 -1.41
C THR A 67 1.67 -13.63 -1.63
N ILE A 68 1.15 -14.03 -2.79
CA ILE A 68 -0.28 -13.99 -3.09
C ILE A 68 -1.06 -14.84 -2.07
N SER A 69 -0.59 -16.04 -1.75
CA SER A 69 -1.27 -16.93 -0.81
C SER A 69 -1.41 -16.32 0.58
N SER A 70 -0.34 -15.69 1.10
CA SER A 70 -0.40 -15.04 2.41
C SER A 70 -1.26 -13.76 2.39
N GLN A 71 -1.17 -12.95 1.34
CA GLN A 71 -1.98 -11.73 1.22
C GLN A 71 -3.48 -12.03 1.05
N LEU A 72 -3.83 -13.07 0.29
CA LEU A 72 -5.21 -13.54 0.16
C LEU A 72 -5.75 -14.08 1.48
N LEU A 73 -4.93 -14.84 2.23
CA LEU A 73 -5.32 -15.34 3.55
C LEU A 73 -5.58 -14.19 4.54
N VAL A 74 -4.69 -13.19 4.58
CA VAL A 74 -4.86 -11.99 5.42
C VAL A 74 -6.10 -11.20 5.01
N SER A 75 -6.28 -10.94 3.71
CA SER A 75 -7.45 -10.22 3.19
C SER A 75 -8.76 -10.96 3.51
N SER A 76 -8.78 -12.28 3.32
CA SER A 76 -9.91 -13.13 3.68
C SER A 76 -10.21 -13.05 5.17
N SER A 77 -9.19 -13.13 6.02
CA SER A 77 -9.35 -13.07 7.48
C SER A 77 -9.92 -11.73 7.93
N SER A 78 -9.42 -10.62 7.40
CA SER A 78 -9.94 -9.29 7.71
C SER A 78 -11.39 -9.11 7.23
N ILE A 79 -11.76 -9.61 6.05
CA ILE A 79 -13.16 -9.56 5.60
C ILE A 79 -14.05 -10.41 6.52
N THR A 80 -13.61 -11.59 6.97
CA THR A 80 -14.43 -12.46 7.83
C THR A 80 -14.54 -11.96 9.27
N GLU A 81 -13.43 -11.61 9.90
CA GLU A 81 -13.40 -11.26 11.33
C GLU A 81 -13.71 -9.78 11.54
N ASP A 82 -13.11 -8.88 10.74
CA ASP A 82 -13.26 -7.44 10.95
C ASP A 82 -14.57 -6.92 10.36
N VAL A 83 -15.00 -7.43 9.20
CA VAL A 83 -16.22 -6.96 8.53
C VAL A 83 -17.43 -7.86 8.84
N TYR A 84 -17.39 -9.13 8.48
CA TYR A 84 -18.57 -10.01 8.58
C TYR A 84 -19.00 -10.23 10.04
N LYS A 85 -18.07 -10.64 10.91
CA LYS A 85 -18.40 -10.89 12.31
C LYS A 85 -18.79 -9.62 13.06
N THR A 86 -18.12 -8.51 12.81
CA THR A 86 -18.38 -7.25 13.53
C THR A 86 -19.71 -6.59 13.10
N PHE A 87 -20.00 -6.55 11.79
CA PHE A 87 -21.11 -5.78 11.25
C PHE A 87 -22.33 -6.62 10.84
N PHE A 88 -22.16 -7.90 10.51
CA PHE A 88 -23.26 -8.76 10.06
C PHE A 88 -23.68 -9.78 11.12
N LYS A 89 -22.75 -10.58 11.64
CA LYS A 89 -23.08 -11.67 12.58
C LYS A 89 -21.98 -11.96 13.60
N ARG A 90 -22.07 -11.34 14.78
CA ARG A 90 -21.09 -11.47 15.87
C ARG A 90 -20.90 -12.90 16.38
N GLU A 91 -21.94 -13.74 16.29
CA GLU A 91 -21.93 -15.13 16.75
C GLU A 91 -21.89 -16.13 15.57
N ALA A 92 -21.21 -15.79 14.47
CA ALA A 92 -20.99 -16.71 13.36
C ALA A 92 -20.19 -17.95 13.81
N SER A 93 -20.60 -19.14 13.35
CA SER A 93 -19.88 -20.38 13.65
C SER A 93 -18.57 -20.47 12.85
N GLN A 94 -17.63 -21.30 13.30
CA GLN A 94 -16.36 -21.49 12.60
C GLN A 94 -16.53 -22.01 11.16
N SER A 95 -17.50 -22.90 10.92
CA SER A 95 -17.79 -23.40 9.57
C SER A 95 -18.34 -22.32 8.65
N GLU A 96 -19.17 -21.41 9.19
CA GLU A 96 -19.68 -20.25 8.46
C GLU A 96 -18.55 -19.27 8.12
N LEU A 97 -17.68 -18.96 9.08
CA LEU A 97 -16.52 -18.08 8.85
C LEU A 97 -15.58 -18.63 7.77
N VAL A 98 -15.32 -19.93 7.77
CA VAL A 98 -14.50 -20.58 6.72
C VAL A 98 -15.18 -20.46 5.34
N LEU A 99 -16.49 -20.62 5.26
CA LEU A 99 -17.23 -20.48 4.00
C LEU A 99 -17.16 -19.03 3.48
N ILE A 100 -17.45 -18.05 4.35
CA ILE A 100 -17.37 -16.62 3.99
C ILE A 100 -15.94 -16.25 3.60
N GLY A 101 -14.93 -16.78 4.27
CA GLY A 101 -13.52 -16.55 3.92
C GLY A 101 -13.17 -17.05 2.52
N ARG A 102 -13.65 -18.26 2.15
CA ARG A 102 -13.47 -18.77 0.79
C ARG A 102 -14.15 -17.90 -0.25
N ILE A 103 -15.37 -17.43 0.02
CA ILE A 103 -16.10 -16.52 -0.87
C ILE A 103 -15.36 -15.18 -1.01
N ALA A 104 -14.90 -14.61 0.11
CA ALA A 104 -14.11 -13.38 0.13
C ALA A 104 -12.81 -13.53 -0.69
N THR A 105 -12.10 -14.66 -0.53
CA THR A 105 -10.90 -14.98 -1.31
C THR A 105 -11.20 -14.99 -2.80
N VAL A 106 -12.27 -15.69 -3.22
CA VAL A 106 -12.68 -15.74 -4.64
C VAL A 106 -13.03 -14.34 -5.15
N ALA A 107 -13.76 -13.55 -4.38
CA ALA A 107 -14.12 -12.18 -4.74
C ALA A 107 -12.88 -11.29 -4.94
N VAL A 108 -11.92 -11.34 -4.01
CA VAL A 108 -10.65 -10.61 -4.11
C VAL A 108 -9.86 -11.05 -5.34
N CYS A 109 -9.80 -12.35 -5.63
CA CYS A 109 -9.15 -12.86 -6.84
C CYS A 109 -9.81 -12.33 -8.13
N LEU A 110 -11.14 -12.27 -8.19
CA LEU A 110 -11.86 -11.74 -9.35
C LEU A 110 -11.56 -10.25 -9.57
N VAL A 111 -11.50 -9.46 -8.51
CA VAL A 111 -11.12 -8.04 -8.58
C VAL A 111 -9.68 -7.90 -9.05
N ALA A 112 -8.75 -8.69 -8.49
CA ALA A 112 -7.34 -8.66 -8.89
C ALA A 112 -7.15 -9.03 -10.37
N ILE A 113 -7.85 -10.05 -10.86
CA ILE A 113 -7.86 -10.43 -12.29
C ILE A 113 -8.43 -9.29 -13.15
N GLY A 114 -9.52 -8.65 -12.71
CA GLY A 114 -10.09 -7.50 -13.40
C GLY A 114 -9.12 -6.32 -13.54
N LEU A 115 -8.37 -6.02 -12.47
CA LEU A 115 -7.34 -4.98 -12.49
C LEU A 115 -6.14 -5.37 -13.38
N ALA A 116 -5.76 -6.65 -13.39
CA ALA A 116 -4.64 -7.14 -14.20
C ALA A 116 -4.88 -7.05 -15.72
N PHE A 117 -6.14 -6.96 -16.17
CA PHE A 117 -6.46 -6.80 -17.60
C PHE A 117 -6.22 -5.39 -18.14
N ASN A 118 -5.87 -4.40 -17.31
CA ASN A 118 -5.54 -3.06 -17.78
C ASN A 118 -4.03 -2.94 -18.05
N PRO A 119 -3.57 -2.99 -19.31
CA PRO A 119 -2.15 -3.04 -19.66
C PRO A 119 -1.43 -1.69 -19.52
N ASN A 120 -2.15 -0.60 -19.26
CA ASN A 120 -1.59 0.76 -19.29
C ASN A 120 -1.06 1.25 -17.94
N SER A 121 -1.16 0.45 -16.87
CA SER A 121 -0.69 0.81 -15.53
C SER A 121 0.44 -0.11 -15.09
N ASN A 122 1.62 0.48 -14.83
CA ASN A 122 2.74 -0.27 -14.23
C ASN A 122 2.37 -0.74 -12.83
N ILE A 123 2.90 -1.89 -12.41
CA ILE A 123 2.62 -2.46 -11.08
C ILE A 123 3.13 -1.50 -10.01
N LEU A 124 4.29 -0.90 -10.22
CA LEU A 124 4.88 0.06 -9.30
C LEU A 124 4.00 1.29 -9.10
N ASP A 125 3.38 1.82 -10.14
CA ASP A 125 2.47 2.96 -10.05
C ASP A 125 1.20 2.59 -9.28
N LEU A 126 0.62 1.42 -9.57
CA LEU A 126 -0.57 0.94 -8.89
C LEU A 126 -0.31 0.75 -7.39
N VAL A 127 0.82 0.13 -7.04
CA VAL A 127 1.21 -0.11 -5.65
C VAL A 127 1.54 1.21 -4.96
N SER A 128 2.30 2.10 -5.60
CA SER A 128 2.63 3.42 -5.08
C SER A 128 1.37 4.22 -4.75
N ASN A 129 0.41 4.28 -5.67
CA ASN A 129 -0.86 4.98 -5.46
C ASN A 129 -1.68 4.39 -4.28
N ALA A 130 -1.70 3.07 -4.13
CA ALA A 130 -2.35 2.44 -2.98
C ALA A 130 -1.67 2.81 -1.65
N TRP A 131 -0.34 2.80 -1.61
CA TRP A 131 0.43 3.24 -0.44
C TRP A 131 0.27 4.74 -0.15
N ALA A 132 0.13 5.59 -1.17
CA ALA A 132 -0.19 7.00 -0.97
C ALA A 132 -1.51 7.18 -0.23
N GLY A 133 -2.54 6.43 -0.62
CA GLY A 133 -3.85 6.40 0.04
C GLY A 133 -3.75 5.98 1.51
N PHE A 134 -3.14 4.82 1.77
CA PHE A 134 -2.97 4.30 3.13
C PHE A 134 -2.11 5.23 4.00
N GLY A 135 -0.96 5.69 3.48
CA GLY A 135 -0.04 6.57 4.18
C GLY A 135 -0.70 7.90 4.54
N SER A 136 -1.53 8.46 3.65
CA SER A 136 -2.26 9.70 3.90
C SER A 136 -3.39 9.55 4.90
N ALA A 137 -4.16 8.45 4.81
CA ALA A 137 -5.31 8.24 5.69
C ALA A 137 -4.90 7.81 7.10
N PHE A 138 -3.98 6.85 7.23
CA PHE A 138 -3.63 6.24 8.51
C PHE A 138 -2.36 6.81 9.14
N GLY A 139 -1.36 7.20 8.35
CA GLY A 139 -0.07 7.67 8.86
C GLY A 139 -0.18 8.80 9.89
N PRO A 140 -0.85 9.91 9.58
CA PRO A 140 -1.03 11.02 10.52
C PRO A 140 -1.83 10.61 11.76
N ILE A 141 -2.84 9.77 11.59
CA ILE A 141 -3.72 9.33 12.69
C ILE A 141 -2.95 8.43 13.66
N ILE A 142 -2.13 7.52 13.16
CA ILE A 142 -1.27 6.67 13.99
C ILE A 142 -0.31 7.56 14.78
N LEU A 143 0.38 8.51 14.15
CA LEU A 143 1.29 9.41 14.86
C LEU A 143 0.57 10.26 15.91
N LEU A 144 -0.57 10.86 15.57
CA LEU A 144 -1.37 11.63 16.53
C LEU A 144 -1.85 10.76 17.69
N SER A 145 -2.24 9.51 17.43
CA SER A 145 -2.71 8.60 18.49
C SER A 145 -1.62 8.21 19.50
N LEU A 146 -0.36 8.15 19.05
CA LEU A 146 0.78 7.78 19.89
C LEU A 146 1.39 8.98 20.63
N PHE A 147 1.40 10.16 20.00
CA PHE A 147 2.10 11.33 20.53
C PHE A 147 1.19 12.45 21.01
N TRP A 148 -0.13 12.36 20.77
CA TRP A 148 -1.06 13.42 21.14
C TRP A 148 -2.32 12.89 21.80
N ARG A 149 -2.41 13.13 23.12
CA ARG A 149 -3.56 12.81 23.97
C ARG A 149 -4.89 13.39 23.48
N GLY A 150 -4.86 14.48 22.71
CA GLY A 150 -6.04 15.24 22.30
C GLY A 150 -6.84 14.63 21.14
N LEU A 151 -6.41 13.52 20.55
CA LEU A 151 -7.06 12.93 19.38
C LEU A 151 -8.46 12.37 19.73
N THR A 152 -9.49 12.80 19.01
CA THR A 152 -10.87 12.32 19.20
C THR A 152 -11.26 11.33 18.10
N ARG A 153 -12.28 10.51 18.34
CA ARG A 153 -12.84 9.60 17.32
C ARG A 153 -13.27 10.33 16.05
N ASP A 154 -13.96 11.45 16.22
CA ASP A 154 -14.48 12.25 15.10
C ASP A 154 -13.33 12.92 14.33
N GLY A 155 -12.29 13.39 15.04
CA GLY A 155 -11.09 13.92 14.39
C GLY A 155 -10.31 12.87 13.64
N ALA A 156 -10.12 11.67 14.23
CA ALA A 156 -9.51 10.55 13.54
C ALA A 156 -10.26 10.17 12.26
N LEU A 157 -11.60 10.09 12.33
CA LEU A 157 -12.44 9.79 11.16
C LEU A 157 -12.36 10.89 10.09
N ALA A 158 -12.43 12.16 10.49
CA ALA A 158 -12.30 13.29 9.58
C ALA A 158 -10.94 13.29 8.87
N GLY A 159 -9.85 13.08 9.60
CA GLY A 159 -8.50 12.98 9.02
C GLY A 159 -8.38 11.82 8.03
N MET A 160 -8.85 10.62 8.39
CA MET A 160 -8.84 9.47 7.47
C MET A 160 -9.60 9.75 6.17
N ILE A 161 -10.80 10.34 6.26
CA ILE A 161 -11.61 10.69 5.10
C ILE A 161 -10.91 11.76 4.26
N VAL A 162 -10.43 12.84 4.87
CA VAL A 162 -9.73 13.92 4.16
C VAL A 162 -8.46 13.42 3.49
N GLY A 163 -7.67 12.57 4.14
CA GLY A 163 -6.48 11.95 3.55
C GLY A 163 -6.82 11.11 2.33
N ALA A 164 -7.81 10.22 2.45
CA ALA A 164 -8.25 9.36 1.35
C ALA A 164 -8.80 10.18 0.17
N VAL A 165 -9.68 11.15 0.43
CA VAL A 165 -10.25 12.02 -0.60
C VAL A 165 -9.17 12.87 -1.26
N THR A 166 -8.21 13.40 -0.48
CA THR A 166 -7.10 14.19 -1.03
C THR A 166 -6.33 13.38 -2.06
N VAL A 167 -5.96 12.13 -1.75
CA VAL A 167 -5.22 11.26 -2.69
C VAL A 167 -6.03 10.99 -3.95
N LEU A 168 -7.33 10.67 -3.83
CA LEU A 168 -8.19 10.46 -5.00
C LEU A 168 -8.28 11.72 -5.87
N VAL A 169 -8.44 12.89 -5.26
CA VAL A 169 -8.46 14.16 -5.98
C VAL A 169 -7.11 14.42 -6.66
N TRP A 170 -6.01 14.14 -5.98
CA TRP A 170 -4.65 14.36 -6.47
C TRP A 170 -4.32 13.53 -7.70
N LEU A 171 -4.75 12.26 -7.69
CA LEU A 171 -4.49 11.30 -8.75
C LEU A 171 -5.41 11.45 -9.96
N TYR A 172 -6.68 11.78 -9.74
CA TYR A 172 -7.70 11.69 -10.80
C TYR A 172 -8.26 13.03 -11.27
N VAL A 173 -8.05 14.14 -10.54
CA VAL A 173 -8.61 15.44 -10.93
C VAL A 173 -7.52 16.29 -11.60
N PRO A 174 -7.65 16.57 -12.91
CA PRO A 174 -6.64 17.31 -13.63
C PRO A 174 -6.81 18.82 -13.43
N LEU A 175 -6.18 19.34 -12.37
CA LEU A 175 -6.30 20.74 -11.94
C LEU A 175 -5.15 21.63 -12.42
N LEU A 176 -4.02 21.06 -12.89
CA LEU A 176 -2.86 21.84 -13.32
C LEU A 176 -2.98 22.18 -14.81
N PRO A 177 -2.86 23.48 -15.19
CA PRO A 177 -2.76 23.85 -16.60
C PRO A 177 -1.45 23.32 -17.20
N SER A 178 -1.53 22.61 -18.33
CA SER A 178 -0.37 22.20 -19.11
C SER A 178 -0.62 22.42 -20.61
N GLU A 179 0.45 22.51 -21.40
CA GLU A 179 0.39 22.82 -22.84
C GLU A 179 -0.45 21.81 -23.64
N ASN A 180 -0.55 20.57 -23.16
CA ASN A 180 -1.33 19.49 -23.78
C ASN A 180 -2.70 19.25 -23.10
N GLY A 181 -3.16 20.18 -22.27
CA GLY A 181 -4.41 20.09 -21.50
C GLY A 181 -4.17 19.91 -20.00
N PRO A 182 -5.23 19.95 -19.16
CA PRO A 182 -5.07 19.85 -17.72
C PRO A 182 -4.48 18.49 -17.29
N VAL A 183 -3.53 18.50 -16.35
CA VAL A 183 -2.89 17.28 -15.80
C VAL A 183 -3.16 17.12 -14.30
N PRO A 184 -3.16 15.88 -13.78
CA PRO A 184 -3.33 15.63 -12.34
C PRO A 184 -2.25 16.27 -11.48
N LEU A 185 -2.59 16.58 -10.23
CA LEU A 185 -1.68 17.19 -9.26
C LEU A 185 -0.51 16.27 -8.87
N GLU A 186 -0.66 14.97 -9.09
CA GLU A 186 0.38 13.96 -8.91
C GLU A 186 1.67 14.28 -9.70
N SER A 187 1.54 14.95 -10.85
CA SER A 187 2.70 15.37 -11.66
C SER A 187 3.62 16.39 -10.98
N LEU A 188 3.11 17.12 -9.98
CA LEU A 188 3.86 18.11 -9.23
C LEU A 188 4.51 17.51 -7.98
N VAL A 189 3.73 16.75 -7.21
CA VAL A 189 4.17 16.14 -5.96
C VAL A 189 3.40 14.85 -5.72
N TYR A 190 4.14 13.84 -5.25
CA TYR A 190 3.57 12.55 -4.86
C TYR A 190 2.43 12.73 -3.86
N ALA A 191 1.24 12.20 -4.18
CA ALA A 191 -0.03 12.42 -3.46
C ALA A 191 0.03 12.15 -1.96
N MET A 192 0.93 11.26 -1.52
CA MET A 192 1.10 10.93 -0.11
C MET A 192 1.48 12.15 0.74
N ILE A 193 2.32 13.05 0.20
CA ILE A 193 2.82 14.21 0.93
C ILE A 193 1.67 15.16 1.31
N PRO A 194 0.91 15.73 0.35
CA PRO A 194 -0.22 16.61 0.69
C PRO A 194 -1.32 15.88 1.44
N GLY A 195 -1.60 14.62 1.10
CA GLY A 195 -2.61 13.80 1.79
C GLY A 195 -2.29 13.60 3.26
N PHE A 196 -1.03 13.34 3.61
CA PHE A 196 -0.55 13.20 4.99
C PHE A 196 -0.77 14.49 5.80
N PHE A 197 -0.37 15.65 5.26
CA PHE A 197 -0.52 16.92 5.99
C PHE A 197 -1.99 17.35 6.12
N LEU A 198 -2.79 17.20 5.08
CA LEU A 198 -4.21 17.57 5.12
C LEU A 198 -5.02 16.65 6.05
N SER A 199 -4.73 15.35 6.05
CA SER A 199 -5.29 14.39 7.01
C SER A 199 -4.93 14.76 8.45
N GLY A 200 -3.65 15.01 8.74
CA GLY A 200 -3.20 15.42 10.07
C GLY A 200 -3.81 16.75 10.53
N LEU A 201 -3.86 17.74 9.64
CA LEU A 201 -4.46 19.04 9.93
C LEU A 201 -5.96 18.93 10.20
N SER A 202 -6.69 18.16 9.37
CA SER A 202 -8.11 17.91 9.59
C SER A 202 -8.35 17.20 10.92
N ALA A 203 -7.56 16.18 11.23
CA ALA A 203 -7.68 15.44 12.48
C ALA A 203 -7.43 16.33 13.70
N TRP A 204 -6.40 17.18 13.63
CA TRP A 204 -6.07 18.12 14.68
C TRP A 204 -7.15 19.20 14.88
N LEU A 205 -7.63 19.82 13.79
CA LEU A 205 -8.69 20.83 13.84
C LEU A 205 -10.00 20.26 14.40
N VAL A 206 -10.45 19.12 13.89
CA VAL A 206 -11.70 18.50 14.35
C VAL A 206 -11.57 18.00 15.78
N SER A 207 -10.40 17.52 16.21
CA SER A 207 -10.20 17.08 17.59
C SER A 207 -10.10 18.24 18.59
N THR A 208 -9.57 19.40 18.18
CA THR A 208 -9.47 20.59 19.05
C THR A 208 -10.77 21.38 19.15
N ILE A 209 -11.53 21.46 18.05
CA ILE A 209 -12.81 22.19 17.98
C ILE A 209 -13.98 21.29 18.40
N GLY A 210 -13.86 19.99 18.16
CA GLY A 210 -14.89 19.00 18.42
C GLY A 210 -15.06 18.63 19.89
N ARG A 211 -15.76 17.52 20.13
CA ARG A 211 -16.05 17.02 21.48
C ARG A 211 -14.76 16.63 22.21
N SER A 212 -14.77 16.74 23.54
CA SER A 212 -13.66 16.27 24.37
C SER A 212 -13.36 14.79 24.14
N VAL A 213 -12.08 14.43 24.28
CA VAL A 213 -11.60 13.05 24.22
C VAL A 213 -12.40 12.16 25.17
N GLU A 214 -12.79 10.98 24.69
CA GLU A 214 -13.55 10.04 25.51
C GLU A 214 -12.68 9.58 26.71
N PRO A 215 -13.21 9.58 27.95
CA PRO A 215 -12.40 9.34 29.15
C PRO A 215 -11.59 8.04 29.07
N LYS A 216 -12.20 6.96 28.56
CA LYS A 216 -11.54 5.67 28.38
C LYS A 216 -10.31 5.73 27.46
N VAL A 217 -10.36 6.58 26.42
CA VAL A 217 -9.25 6.76 25.47
C VAL A 217 -8.15 7.61 26.11
N ALA A 218 -8.53 8.66 26.84
CA ALA A 218 -7.59 9.49 27.59
C ALA A 218 -6.85 8.68 28.67
N ASP A 219 -7.57 7.86 29.44
CA ASP A 219 -6.99 6.99 30.47
C ASP A 219 -6.01 5.98 29.85
N GLY A 220 -6.34 5.43 28.68
CA GLY A 220 -5.45 4.52 27.95
C GLY A 220 -4.15 5.19 27.49
N PHE A 221 -4.23 6.43 27.02
CA PHE A 221 -3.05 7.24 26.67
C PHE A 221 -2.18 7.53 27.89
N ASP A 222 -2.80 7.88 29.02
CA ASP A 222 -2.10 8.20 30.27
C ASP A 222 -1.33 6.97 30.80
N VAL A 223 -1.95 5.78 30.78
CA VAL A 223 -1.28 4.52 31.15
C VAL A 223 -0.09 4.19 30.23
N MET A 224 -0.26 4.38 28.91
CA MET A 224 0.84 4.19 27.95
C MET A 224 1.99 5.14 28.24
N SER A 225 1.70 6.42 28.44
CA SER A 225 2.70 7.46 28.74
C SER A 225 3.47 7.14 30.03
N ASP A 226 2.76 6.76 31.09
CA ASP A 226 3.38 6.41 32.38
C ASP A 226 4.33 5.21 32.24
N THR A 227 3.92 4.19 31.47
CA THR A 227 4.75 2.99 31.23
C THR A 227 6.04 3.35 30.47
N MET A 228 5.97 4.19 29.43
CA MET A 228 7.16 4.62 28.68
C MET A 228 8.15 5.42 29.54
N THR A 229 7.64 6.22 30.50
CA THR A 229 8.50 6.97 31.43
C THR A 229 9.16 6.11 32.51
N GLN A 230 8.62 4.92 32.80
CA GLN A 230 9.22 3.99 33.77
C GLN A 230 10.29 3.09 33.16
N GLU A 231 10.26 2.85 31.84
CA GLU A 231 11.21 2.00 31.13
C GLU A 231 12.41 2.77 30.53
N SER A 232 12.46 4.10 30.66
CA SER A 232 13.53 4.97 30.14
C SER A 232 14.51 5.45 31.23
#